data_AF-A0A534VKD8-F1
#
_entry.id   AF-A0A534VKD8-F1
#
_cell.length_a   1.000
_cell.length_b   1.000
_cell.length_c   1.000
_cell.angle_alpha   90.00
_cell.angle_beta   90.00
_cell.angle_gamma   90.00
#
_symmetry.space_group_name_H-M   'P 1'
#
loop_
_entity.id
_entity.type
_entity.pdbx_description
1 polymer ?
#
loop_
_entity_poly.entity_id
_entity_poly.type
_entity_poly.pdbx_seq_one_letter_code
_entity_poly.pdbx_strand_id
1 'polypeptide(L)' 'RRLMWANDFPHSDSTWPWSQQMLAEHTGELSEAQRRAILCENVAELYRIDLGALC' A
#
# COMPACT_ATOMS: atom_id res chain seq x y z
N ARG A 1 -1.14 -8.62 11.23
CA ARG A 1 -0.91 -7.60 10.18
C ARG A 1 0.57 -7.22 10.20
N ARG A 2 1.37 -7.68 9.24
CA ARG A 2 2.84 -7.44 9.20
C ARG A 2 3.36 -7.19 7.76
N LEU A 3 2.48 -6.78 6.85
CA LEU A 3 2.80 -6.57 5.43
C LEU A 3 2.35 -5.16 5.01
N MET A 4 3.20 -4.43 4.32
CA MET A 4 2.92 -3.13 3.72
C MET A 4 3.51 -3.10 2.31
N TRP A 5 2.91 -2.32 1.42
CA TRP A 5 3.45 -2.08 0.08
C TRP A 5 4.20 -0.73 0.04
N ALA A 6 5.28 -0.67 -0.75
CA ALA A 6 6.02 0.55 -1.05
C ALA A 6 6.48 0.50 -2.51
N ASN A 7 6.62 1.68 -3.15
CA ASN A 7 7.14 1.77 -4.52
C ASN A 7 8.66 1.95 -4.59
N ASP A 8 9.28 2.30 -3.46
CA ASP A 8 10.72 2.52 -3.30
C ASP A 8 11.34 3.58 -4.24
N PHE A 9 10.58 4.56 -4.71
CA PHE A 9 11.11 5.64 -5.54
C PHE A 9 12.07 6.55 -4.75
N PRO A 10 13.21 7.03 -5.33
CA PRO A 10 13.67 6.91 -6.72
C PRO A 10 14.72 5.83 -6.96
N HIS A 11 14.75 4.76 -6.15
CA HIS A 11 15.74 3.71 -6.34
C HIS A 11 15.61 3.04 -7.72
N SER A 12 16.72 2.52 -8.24
CA SER A 12 16.78 1.94 -9.59
C SER A 12 15.89 0.70 -9.76
N ASP A 13 15.57 0.04 -8.66
CA ASP A 13 14.68 -1.10 -8.52
C ASP A 13 13.27 -0.71 -8.06
N SER A 14 12.94 0.59 -8.06
CA SER A 14 11.60 1.08 -7.75
C SER A 14 10.56 0.59 -8.76
N THR A 15 9.30 0.55 -8.31
CA THR A 15 8.16 0.21 -9.19
C THR A 15 7.64 1.41 -9.98
N TRP A 16 8.33 2.57 -9.94
CA TRP A 16 7.91 3.77 -10.65
C TRP A 16 8.39 3.75 -12.12
N PRO A 17 7.60 4.23 -13.10
CA PRO A 17 6.25 4.81 -13.01
C PRO A 17 5.10 3.80 -13.07
N TRP A 18 5.37 2.50 -13.19
CA TRP A 18 4.34 1.46 -13.41
C TRP A 18 3.61 0.99 -12.15
N SER A 19 3.74 1.71 -11.03
CA SER A 19 3.30 1.24 -9.71
C SER A 19 1.80 0.93 -9.64
N GLN A 20 0.97 1.71 -10.34
CA GLN A 20 -0.48 1.48 -10.38
C GLN A 20 -0.84 0.17 -11.10
N GLN A 21 -0.15 -0.15 -12.19
CA GLN A 21 -0.37 -1.40 -12.92
C GLN A 21 0.06 -2.61 -12.08
N MET A 22 1.23 -2.55 -11.47
CA MET A 22 1.70 -3.63 -10.59
C MET A 22 0.79 -3.83 -9.38
N LEU A 23 0.29 -2.75 -8.78
CA LEU A 23 -0.70 -2.84 -7.70
C LEU A 23 -1.97 -3.56 -8.14
N ALA A 24 -2.51 -3.24 -9.33
CA ALA A 24 -3.71 -3.88 -9.84
C ALA A 24 -3.51 -5.39 -10.04
N GLU A 25 -2.35 -5.79 -10.57
CA GLU A 25 -2.00 -7.20 -10.75
C GLU A 25 -1.81 -7.91 -9.40
N HIS A 26 -0.95 -7.37 -8.53
CA HIS A 26 -0.58 -8.00 -7.25
C HIS A 26 -1.73 -8.09 -6.25
N THR A 27 -2.72 -7.20 -6.36
CA THR A 27 -3.87 -7.18 -5.45
C THR A 27 -5.12 -7.88 -6.01
N GLY A 28 -5.06 -8.42 -7.24
CA GLY A 28 -6.22 -8.99 -7.93
C GLY A 28 -6.89 -10.17 -7.23
N GLU A 29 -6.14 -10.93 -6.44
CA GLU A 29 -6.66 -12.07 -5.65
C GLU A 29 -6.92 -11.74 -4.18
N LEU A 30 -6.60 -10.50 -3.75
CA LEU A 30 -6.79 -10.09 -2.37
C LEU A 30 -8.24 -9.70 -2.12
N SER A 31 -8.77 -10.08 -0.95
CA SER A 31 -10.01 -9.49 -0.46
C SER A 31 -9.84 -7.99 -0.24
N GLU A 32 -10.94 -7.23 -0.31
CA GLU A 32 -10.94 -5.79 -0.03
C GLU A 32 -10.34 -5.47 1.36
N ALA A 33 -10.60 -6.32 2.37
CA ALA A 33 -10.02 -6.16 3.70
C ALA A 33 -8.49 -6.33 3.70
N GLN A 34 -7.96 -7.31 2.97
CA GLN A 34 -6.50 -7.49 2.83
C GLN A 34 -5.87 -6.32 2.06
N ARG A 35 -6.48 -5.92 0.94
CA ARG A 35 -6.02 -4.80 0.13
C ARG A 35 -5.98 -3.50 0.94
N ARG A 36 -7.06 -3.19 1.68
CA ARG A 36 -7.14 -2.03 2.57
C ARG A 36 -6.10 -2.09 3.69
N ALA A 37 -5.89 -3.27 4.28
CA ALA A 37 -4.88 -3.45 5.31
C ALA A 37 -3.45 -3.18 4.78
N ILE A 38 -3.08 -3.76 3.65
CA ILE A 38 -1.72 -3.71 3.09
C ILE A 38 -1.39 -2.33 2.52
N LEU A 39 -2.36 -1.68 1.88
CA LEU A 39 -2.15 -0.40 1.19
C LEU A 39 -2.40 0.83 2.08
N CYS A 40 -3.03 0.68 3.25
CA CYS A 40 -3.45 1.83 4.06
C CYS A 40 -3.43 1.58 5.57
N GLU A 41 -4.18 0.60 6.08
CA GLU A 41 -4.43 0.55 7.54
C GLU A 41 -3.20 0.15 8.34
N ASN A 42 -2.36 -0.76 7.82
CA ASN A 42 -1.16 -1.21 8.53
C ASN A 42 -0.16 -0.06 8.74
N VAL A 43 0.01 0.82 7.73
CA VAL A 43 0.88 2.00 7.84
C VAL A 43 0.26 3.03 8.78
N ALA A 44 -1.06 3.22 8.73
CA ALA A 44 -1.75 4.14 9.62
C ALA A 44 -1.65 3.71 11.10
N GLU A 45 -1.83 2.42 11.39
CA GLU A 45 -1.67 1.86 12.73
C GLU A 45 -0.22 2.01 13.23
N LEU A 46 0.76 1.64 12.40
CA LEU A 46 2.18 1.67 12.76
C LEU A 46 2.67 3.08 13.07
N TYR A 47 2.33 4.05 12.22
CA TYR A 47 2.79 5.43 12.35
C TYR A 47 1.78 6.35 13.06
N ARG A 48 0.68 5.79 13.58
CA ARG A 48 -0.39 6.53 14.27
C ARG A 48 -0.95 7.68 13.43
N ILE A 49 -1.19 7.41 12.14
CA ILE A 49 -1.81 8.37 11.22
C ILE A 49 -3.31 8.36 11.49
N ASP A 50 -3.87 9.53 11.80
CA ASP A 50 -5.32 9.70 11.94
C ASP A 50 -5.98 9.74 10.56
N LEU A 51 -6.58 8.61 10.15
CA LEU A 51 -7.31 8.53 8.90
C LEU A 51 -8.60 9.38 8.91
N GLY A 52 -9.18 9.66 10.07
CA GLY A 52 -10.37 10.50 10.20
C GLY A 52 -10.07 11.98 9.95
N ALA A 53 -8.83 12.41 10.19
CA ALA A 53 -8.38 13.77 9.88
C ALA A 53 -8.06 14.02 8.39
N LEU A 54 -8.04 12.96 7.57
CA LEU A 54 -7.75 13.01 6.13
C LEU A 54 -9.02 12.95 5.26
N CYS A 55 -10.19 12.71 5.87
CA CYS A 55 -11.51 12.76 5.23
C CYS A 55 -12.10 14.17 5.32
#